data_AF-A0A942ZCK5-F1
#
_entry.id   AF-A0A942ZCK5-F1
#
_cell.length_a   1.000
_cell.length_b   1.000
_cell.length_c   1.000
_cell.angle_alpha   90.00
_cell.angle_beta   90.00
_cell.angle_gamma   90.00
#
_symmetry.space_group_name_H-M   'P 1'
#
loop_
_entity.id
_entity.type
_entity.pdbx_description
1 polymer ?
#
loop_
_entity_poly.entity_id
_entity_poly.type
_entity_poly.pdbx_seq_one_letter_code
_entity_poly.pdbx_strand_id
1 'polypeptide(L)'
;MFLYPFSIIILIVIEFIRIKNNKFNLSYQSCKEYKYNIQSCKEYKYNILLLIIPILVLFVFTEIFDIFSFFVVVSSIYIYMNYKEKAIYFPVLVFISMYFFKSLFIILNFLFEIKISIFSIYLLSFVFSIFSFNLLISDSNKKLIKFILLLQIFIPFNILMFTINKYNYRGEIIYFYSEHFKFQLIIWIIFLFLFIWNIILIFKSKVTSIKYSITLPTIISVSIGNIYNKNILGFIGNVIPSVIIPNDWWHYADESMYWYQVFNLKQRLFEDISPISGLFSFVYSFFHNIILDGYISQATFAAILMIILYIIIIAILLYKKTNSLFTFFIFHYFVGIFFGYSRNHLILPIMLLLSSQKLIDRKG
;
A
#
# COMPACT_ATOMS: atom_id res chain seq x y z
N MET A 1 14.02 19.59 -6.37
CA MET A 1 13.05 19.68 -7.48
C MET A 1 11.99 18.57 -7.35
N PHE A 2 11.19 18.56 -6.27
CA PHE A 2 10.28 17.44 -5.93
C PHE A 2 8.91 17.88 -5.38
N LEU A 3 8.54 19.16 -5.49
CA LEU A 3 7.25 19.69 -4.98
C LEU A 3 6.08 19.52 -5.97
N TYR A 4 6.37 19.35 -7.27
CA TYR A 4 5.37 19.16 -8.33
C TYR A 4 4.52 17.86 -8.27
N PRO A 5 5.01 16.69 -7.82
CA PRO A 5 4.20 15.48 -7.79
C PRO A 5 3.08 15.56 -6.74
N PHE A 6 3.33 16.23 -5.61
CA PHE A 6 2.38 16.35 -4.51
C PHE A 6 1.21 17.25 -4.86
N SER A 7 1.47 18.39 -5.50
CA SER A 7 0.44 19.30 -5.99
C SER A 7 -0.43 18.63 -7.07
N ILE A 8 0.15 17.80 -7.93
CA ILE A 8 -0.60 17.12 -9.00
C ILE A 8 -1.43 15.96 -8.45
N ILE A 9 -0.92 15.17 -7.49
CA ILE A 9 -1.72 14.11 -6.83
C ILE A 9 -2.86 14.72 -6.03
N ILE A 10 -2.62 15.82 -5.31
CA ILE A 10 -3.67 16.58 -4.63
C ILE A 10 -4.66 17.16 -5.65
N LEU A 11 -4.20 17.69 -6.80
CA LEU A 11 -5.08 18.15 -7.88
C LEU A 11 -5.87 17.00 -8.52
N ILE A 12 -5.31 15.80 -8.66
CA ILE A 12 -6.02 14.61 -9.16
C ILE A 12 -7.06 14.17 -8.14
N VAL A 13 -6.73 14.13 -6.85
CA VAL A 13 -7.69 13.79 -5.79
C VAL A 13 -8.77 14.87 -5.66
N ILE A 14 -8.40 16.14 -5.73
CA ILE A 14 -9.33 17.29 -5.71
C ILE A 14 -10.20 17.29 -6.96
N GLU A 15 -9.66 17.05 -8.17
CA GLU A 15 -10.47 16.94 -9.38
C GLU A 15 -11.31 15.69 -9.41
N PHE A 16 -10.87 14.58 -8.82
CA PHE A 16 -11.71 13.40 -8.67
C PHE A 16 -12.88 13.67 -7.71
N ILE A 17 -12.65 14.43 -6.63
CA ILE A 17 -13.69 14.91 -5.71
C ILE A 17 -14.60 15.94 -6.40
N ARG A 18 -14.04 16.84 -7.22
CA ARG A 18 -14.78 17.89 -7.96
C ARG A 18 -15.62 17.31 -9.09
N ILE A 19 -15.11 16.32 -9.82
CA ILE A 19 -15.80 15.58 -10.89
C ILE A 19 -16.92 14.72 -10.32
N LYS A 20 -16.73 14.14 -9.13
CA LYS A 20 -17.80 13.46 -8.38
C LYS A 20 -18.94 14.43 -8.00
N ASN A 21 -18.63 15.71 -7.79
CA ASN A 21 -19.59 16.73 -7.38
C ASN A 21 -20.19 17.54 -8.55
N ASN A 22 -19.51 17.69 -9.70
CA ASN A 22 -19.99 18.45 -10.85
C ASN A 22 -20.47 17.54 -11.99
N LYS A 23 -21.77 17.63 -12.31
CA LYS A 23 -22.37 17.03 -13.52
C LYS A 23 -21.80 17.70 -14.78
N PHE A 24 -20.73 17.17 -15.36
CA PHE A 24 -20.27 17.63 -16.67
C PHE A 24 -21.18 17.09 -17.80
N ASN A 25 -21.74 18.05 -18.55
CA ASN A 25 -22.42 17.90 -19.82
C ASN A 25 -21.37 17.88 -20.93
N LEU A 26 -21.16 16.72 -21.54
CA LEU A 26 -20.54 16.61 -22.86
C LEU A 26 -21.46 15.72 -23.71
N SER A 27 -21.79 16.26 -24.89
CA SER A 27 -22.82 15.85 -25.83
C SER A 27 -22.82 14.34 -26.13
N TYR A 28 -23.92 13.72 -25.74
CA TYR A 28 -24.19 12.29 -25.76
C TYR A 28 -25.03 11.95 -27.00
N GLN A 29 -24.40 11.56 -28.11
CA GLN A 29 -25.15 11.21 -29.34
C GLN A 29 -25.20 9.71 -29.64
N SER A 30 -24.64 8.84 -28.78
CA SER A 30 -24.68 7.38 -28.95
C SER A 30 -25.39 6.59 -27.84
N CYS A 31 -26.20 7.22 -27.00
CA CYS A 31 -27.07 6.50 -26.05
C CYS A 31 -28.49 7.09 -26.03
N LYS A 32 -29.19 6.98 -27.15
CA LYS A 32 -30.59 7.41 -27.23
C LYS A 32 -31.60 6.33 -26.84
N GLU A 33 -31.17 5.13 -26.47
CA GLU A 33 -32.08 4.09 -26.00
C GLU A 33 -31.72 3.67 -24.57
N TYR A 34 -32.73 3.69 -23.70
CA TYR A 34 -32.72 3.39 -22.26
C TYR A 34 -32.25 4.53 -21.32
N LYS A 35 -33.24 5.37 -20.98
CA LYS A 35 -33.22 6.46 -19.97
C LYS A 35 -32.79 6.02 -18.55
N TYR A 36 -32.58 4.73 -18.29
CA TYR A 36 -32.12 4.17 -17.00
C TYR A 36 -30.60 3.90 -16.92
N ASN A 37 -29.84 4.08 -18.02
CA ASN A 37 -28.43 3.64 -18.11
C ASN A 37 -27.37 4.75 -18.14
N ILE A 38 -27.73 6.03 -18.05
CA ILE A 38 -26.74 7.12 -18.17
C ILE A 38 -25.84 7.22 -16.92
N GLN A 39 -26.40 6.96 -15.72
CA GLN A 39 -25.65 6.98 -14.47
C GLN A 39 -24.63 5.85 -14.38
N SER A 40 -25.04 4.64 -14.80
CA SER A 40 -24.16 3.46 -14.83
C SER A 40 -23.03 3.66 -15.84
N CYS A 41 -23.36 4.10 -17.06
CA CYS A 41 -22.38 4.36 -18.12
C CYS A 41 -21.33 5.41 -17.74
N LYS A 42 -21.72 6.46 -17.01
CA LYS A 42 -20.79 7.44 -16.42
C LYS A 42 -19.86 6.78 -15.39
N GLU A 43 -20.38 6.02 -14.42
CA GLU A 43 -19.55 5.32 -13.42
C GLU A 43 -18.52 4.37 -14.04
N TYR A 44 -18.83 3.72 -15.17
CA TYR A 44 -17.93 2.73 -15.80
C TYR A 44 -16.73 3.33 -16.52
N LYS A 45 -16.91 4.47 -17.21
CA LYS A 45 -15.76 5.21 -17.77
C LYS A 45 -14.79 5.63 -16.67
N TYR A 46 -15.29 6.04 -15.49
CA TYR A 46 -14.45 6.41 -14.35
C TYR A 46 -13.66 5.23 -13.79
N ASN A 47 -14.23 4.02 -13.77
CA ASN A 47 -13.58 2.83 -13.23
C ASN A 47 -12.37 2.35 -14.05
N ILE A 48 -12.38 2.53 -15.37
CA ILE A 48 -11.23 2.17 -16.25
C ILE A 48 -10.15 3.25 -16.21
N LEU A 49 -10.56 4.52 -16.18
CA LEU A 49 -9.63 5.63 -15.94
C LEU A 49 -8.89 5.44 -14.60
N LEU A 50 -9.55 4.85 -13.60
CA LEU A 50 -8.95 4.51 -12.31
C LEU A 50 -7.80 3.50 -12.38
N LEU A 51 -7.76 2.66 -13.42
CA LEU A 51 -6.69 1.69 -13.68
C LEU A 51 -5.58 2.29 -14.56
N ILE A 52 -5.97 3.04 -15.59
CA ILE A 52 -5.05 3.57 -16.59
C ILE A 52 -4.26 4.76 -16.05
N ILE A 53 -4.92 5.69 -15.33
CA ILE A 53 -4.30 6.92 -14.85
C ILE A 53 -3.13 6.63 -13.89
N PRO A 54 -3.25 5.79 -12.85
CA PRO A 54 -2.12 5.52 -11.95
C PRO A 54 -0.90 4.94 -12.65
N ILE A 55 -1.11 4.08 -13.66
CA ILE A 55 -0.02 3.44 -14.42
C ILE A 55 0.66 4.45 -15.35
N LEU A 56 -0.13 5.29 -16.05
CA LEU A 56 0.42 6.36 -16.88
C LEU A 56 1.16 7.40 -16.04
N VAL A 57 0.61 7.78 -14.89
CA VAL A 57 1.24 8.67 -13.92
C VAL A 57 2.57 8.08 -13.46
N LEU A 58 2.58 6.82 -12.98
CA LEU A 58 3.83 6.17 -12.58
C LEU A 58 4.84 6.12 -13.72
N PHE A 59 4.44 5.71 -14.92
CA PHE A 59 5.32 5.66 -16.08
C PHE A 59 5.96 7.02 -16.41
N VAL A 60 5.18 8.10 -16.38
CA VAL A 60 5.67 9.47 -16.64
C VAL A 60 6.61 9.95 -15.54
N PHE A 61 6.36 9.60 -14.28
CA PHE A 61 7.10 10.16 -13.14
C PHE A 61 8.31 9.35 -12.68
N THR A 62 8.33 8.03 -12.91
CA THR A 62 9.43 7.18 -12.48
C THR A 62 10.35 6.78 -13.64
N GLU A 63 9.96 7.01 -14.89
CA GLU A 63 10.63 6.50 -16.11
C GLU A 63 10.80 4.97 -16.13
N ILE A 64 10.20 4.26 -15.16
CA ILE A 64 10.24 2.80 -15.04
C ILE A 64 9.01 2.25 -15.73
N PHE A 65 9.21 1.64 -16.91
CA PHE A 65 8.17 0.89 -17.60
C PHE A 65 7.96 -0.46 -16.88
N ASP A 66 6.91 -0.55 -16.07
CA ASP A 66 6.47 -1.82 -15.52
C ASP A 66 5.74 -2.64 -16.60
N ILE A 67 6.51 -3.50 -17.29
CA ILE A 67 6.02 -4.40 -18.34
C ILE A 67 4.80 -5.21 -17.86
N PHE A 68 4.79 -5.63 -16.59
CA PHE A 68 3.67 -6.39 -16.03
C PHE A 68 2.39 -5.54 -15.98
N SER A 69 2.48 -4.33 -15.43
CA SER A 69 1.35 -3.39 -15.42
C SER A 69 0.86 -3.05 -16.82
N PHE A 70 1.77 -2.91 -17.80
CA PHE A 70 1.39 -2.71 -19.21
C PHE A 70 0.53 -3.85 -19.75
N PHE A 71 0.95 -5.12 -19.57
CA PHE A 71 0.15 -6.27 -19.98
C PHE A 71 -1.22 -6.30 -19.30
N VAL A 72 -1.29 -5.95 -18.01
CA VAL A 72 -2.57 -5.85 -17.29
C VAL A 72 -3.49 -4.80 -17.93
N VAL A 73 -2.99 -3.63 -18.32
CA VAL A 73 -3.79 -2.62 -19.01
C VAL A 73 -4.29 -3.10 -20.35
N VAL A 74 -3.41 -3.63 -21.21
CA VAL A 74 -3.78 -4.09 -22.56
C VAL A 74 -4.84 -5.20 -22.47
N SER A 75 -4.64 -6.18 -21.59
CA SER A 75 -5.63 -7.23 -21.36
C SER A 75 -6.93 -6.70 -20.76
N SER A 76 -6.89 -5.71 -19.88
CA SER A 76 -8.09 -5.06 -19.34
C SER A 76 -8.88 -4.31 -20.42
N ILE A 77 -8.20 -3.66 -21.37
CA ILE A 77 -8.84 -3.02 -22.54
C ILE A 77 -9.50 -4.07 -23.43
N TYR A 78 -8.80 -5.16 -23.74
CA TYR A 78 -9.36 -6.27 -24.51
C TYR A 78 -10.60 -6.88 -23.84
N ILE A 79 -10.52 -7.14 -22.54
CA ILE A 79 -11.65 -7.66 -21.76
C ILE A 79 -12.80 -6.65 -21.72
N TYR A 80 -12.51 -5.35 -21.65
CA TYR A 80 -13.54 -4.31 -21.72
C TYR A 80 -14.30 -4.32 -23.04
N MET A 81 -13.61 -4.49 -24.17
CA MET A 81 -14.24 -4.58 -25.48
C MET A 81 -15.24 -5.74 -25.57
N ASN A 82 -14.94 -6.87 -24.92
CA ASN A 82 -15.76 -8.08 -24.98
C ASN A 82 -16.81 -8.19 -23.87
N TYR A 83 -16.49 -7.74 -22.65
CA TYR A 83 -17.28 -8.02 -21.44
C TYR A 83 -17.69 -6.77 -20.65
N LYS A 84 -17.37 -5.57 -21.16
CA LYS A 84 -17.79 -4.27 -20.63
C LYS A 84 -17.59 -4.13 -19.12
N GLU A 85 -18.67 -4.10 -18.35
CA GLU A 85 -18.69 -3.84 -16.91
C GLU A 85 -17.87 -4.86 -16.10
N LYS A 86 -17.71 -6.09 -16.62
CA LYS A 86 -16.93 -7.14 -15.95
C LYS A 86 -15.41 -6.94 -16.08
N ALA A 87 -14.95 -5.97 -16.87
CA ALA A 87 -13.53 -5.75 -17.08
C ALA A 87 -12.77 -5.33 -15.83
N ILE A 88 -13.41 -4.61 -14.90
CA ILE A 88 -12.74 -4.19 -13.65
C ILE A 88 -12.35 -5.37 -12.76
N TYR A 89 -13.01 -6.53 -12.89
CA TYR A 89 -12.66 -7.69 -12.09
C TYR A 89 -11.31 -8.29 -12.48
N PHE A 90 -10.92 -8.21 -13.76
CA PHE A 90 -9.68 -8.79 -14.24
C PHE A 90 -8.43 -8.19 -13.57
N PRO A 91 -8.17 -6.86 -13.61
CA PRO A 91 -6.98 -6.30 -12.98
C PRO A 91 -7.01 -6.50 -11.46
N VAL A 92 -8.19 -6.45 -10.83
CA VAL A 92 -8.33 -6.75 -9.39
C VAL A 92 -7.87 -8.17 -9.09
N LEU A 93 -8.31 -9.11 -9.90
CA LEU A 93 -7.95 -10.51 -9.75
C LEU A 93 -6.45 -10.71 -10.00
N VAL A 94 -5.86 -10.06 -11.01
CA VAL A 94 -4.41 -10.07 -11.27
C VAL A 94 -3.61 -9.59 -10.05
N PHE A 95 -3.93 -8.42 -9.51
CA PHE A 95 -3.17 -7.88 -8.38
C PHE A 95 -3.39 -8.68 -7.10
N ILE A 96 -4.61 -9.15 -6.84
CA ILE A 96 -4.88 -9.99 -5.67
C ILE A 96 -4.19 -11.34 -5.78
N SER A 97 -4.18 -11.96 -6.96
CA SER A 97 -3.42 -13.18 -7.23
C SER A 97 -1.92 -12.98 -7.06
N MET A 98 -1.39 -11.83 -7.49
CA MET A 98 0.01 -11.46 -7.26
C MET A 98 0.38 -11.45 -5.78
N TYR A 99 -0.44 -10.82 -4.95
CA TYR A 99 -0.20 -10.80 -3.51
C TYR A 99 -0.43 -12.16 -2.83
N PHE A 100 -1.38 -12.95 -3.34
CA PHE A 100 -1.61 -14.32 -2.90
C PHE A 100 -0.40 -15.23 -3.18
N PHE A 101 0.11 -15.25 -4.41
CA PHE A 101 1.29 -16.05 -4.76
C PHE A 101 2.55 -15.56 -4.05
N LYS A 102 2.73 -14.25 -3.87
CA LYS A 102 3.82 -13.70 -3.04
C LYS A 102 3.75 -14.26 -1.61
N SER A 103 2.57 -14.26 -1.00
CA SER A 103 2.36 -14.81 0.35
C SER A 103 2.58 -16.31 0.42
N LEU A 104 2.10 -17.08 -0.56
CA LEU A 104 2.37 -18.52 -0.65
C LEU A 104 3.88 -18.80 -0.73
N PHE A 105 4.62 -18.03 -1.51
CA PHE A 105 6.07 -18.23 -1.62
C PHE A 105 6.83 -17.82 -0.38
N ILE A 106 6.35 -16.82 0.37
CA ILE A 106 6.89 -16.53 1.69
C ILE A 106 6.69 -17.75 2.60
N ILE A 107 5.50 -18.36 2.62
CA ILE A 107 5.23 -19.58 3.39
C ILE A 107 6.14 -20.73 2.95
N LEU A 108 6.26 -20.99 1.65
CA LEU A 108 7.11 -22.05 1.12
C LEU A 108 8.60 -21.82 1.44
N ASN A 109 9.07 -20.58 1.39
CA ASN A 109 10.43 -20.25 1.81
C ASN A 109 10.63 -20.46 3.32
N PHE A 110 9.64 -20.12 4.15
CA PHE A 110 9.69 -20.37 5.59
C PHE A 110 9.72 -21.86 5.96
N LEU A 111 8.95 -22.69 5.24
CA LEU A 111 8.82 -24.12 5.56
C LEU A 111 9.88 -24.99 4.90
N PHE A 112 10.33 -24.61 3.69
CA PHE A 112 11.11 -25.49 2.81
C PHE A 112 12.33 -24.80 2.16
N GLU A 113 12.62 -23.53 2.49
CA GLU A 113 13.69 -22.72 1.88
C GLU A 113 13.64 -22.63 0.34
N ILE A 114 12.44 -22.78 -0.25
CA ILE A 114 12.24 -22.73 -1.70
C ILE A 114 12.35 -21.27 -2.17
N LYS A 115 13.32 -20.99 -3.05
CA LYS A 115 13.50 -19.69 -3.69
C LYS A 115 12.79 -19.64 -5.03
N ILE A 116 11.94 -18.64 -5.22
CA ILE A 116 11.19 -18.44 -6.47
C ILE A 116 11.43 -17.02 -6.98
N SER A 117 11.59 -16.90 -8.30
CA SER A 117 11.82 -15.62 -8.94
C SER A 117 10.58 -14.71 -8.88
N ILE A 118 10.79 -13.40 -8.80
CA ILE A 118 9.71 -12.41 -8.91
C ILE A 118 8.93 -12.55 -10.23
N PHE A 119 9.63 -12.93 -11.31
CA PHE A 119 9.03 -13.18 -12.61
C PHE A 119 8.02 -14.33 -12.58
N SER A 120 8.35 -15.42 -11.87
CA SER A 120 7.43 -16.54 -11.68
C SER A 120 6.15 -16.12 -10.95
N ILE A 121 6.24 -15.23 -9.95
CA ILE A 121 5.06 -14.66 -9.27
C ILE A 121 4.17 -13.94 -10.29
N TYR A 122 4.73 -13.03 -11.08
CA TYR A 122 3.97 -12.26 -12.05
C TYR A 122 3.31 -13.15 -13.11
N LEU A 123 4.07 -14.10 -13.68
CA LEU A 123 3.56 -15.01 -14.70
C LEU A 123 2.42 -15.88 -14.15
N LEU A 124 2.62 -16.53 -12.99
CA LEU A 124 1.59 -17.37 -12.36
C LEU A 124 0.34 -16.56 -12.05
N SER A 125 0.51 -15.34 -11.53
CA SER A 125 -0.61 -14.46 -11.21
C SER A 125 -1.42 -14.10 -12.45
N PHE A 126 -0.74 -13.75 -13.55
CA PHE A 126 -1.41 -13.38 -14.79
C PHE A 126 -2.16 -14.56 -15.42
N VAL A 127 -1.50 -15.72 -15.55
CA VAL A 127 -2.09 -16.94 -16.11
C VAL A 127 -3.26 -17.44 -15.26
N PHE A 128 -3.07 -17.50 -13.93
CA PHE A 128 -4.12 -17.86 -12.98
C PHE A 128 -5.31 -16.91 -13.09
N SER A 129 -5.05 -15.63 -13.38
CA SER A 129 -6.11 -14.65 -13.50
C SER A 129 -6.93 -14.79 -14.77
N ILE A 130 -6.28 -15.05 -15.91
CA ILE A 130 -6.97 -15.34 -17.16
C ILE A 130 -7.87 -16.57 -16.98
N PHE A 131 -7.33 -17.65 -16.40
CA PHE A 131 -8.07 -18.88 -16.18
C PHE A 131 -9.27 -18.66 -15.24
N SER A 132 -9.03 -18.07 -14.07
CA SER A 132 -10.08 -17.81 -13.07
C SER A 132 -11.16 -16.86 -13.59
N PHE A 133 -10.75 -15.82 -14.33
CA PHE A 133 -11.68 -14.87 -14.94
C PHE A 133 -12.58 -15.58 -15.96
N ASN A 134 -12.01 -16.34 -16.90
CA ASN A 134 -12.78 -17.06 -17.91
C ASN A 134 -13.72 -18.12 -17.31
N LEU A 135 -13.31 -18.81 -16.24
CA LEU A 135 -14.17 -19.77 -15.55
C LEU A 135 -15.34 -19.11 -14.82
N LEU A 136 -15.11 -17.97 -14.17
CA LEU A 136 -16.09 -17.34 -13.28
C LEU A 136 -16.89 -16.22 -13.94
N ILE A 137 -16.59 -15.86 -15.19
CA ILE A 137 -17.28 -14.76 -15.88
C ILE A 137 -18.68 -15.13 -16.35
N SER A 138 -18.91 -16.39 -16.72
CA SER A 138 -20.23 -16.92 -17.10
C SER A 138 -21.18 -16.96 -15.89
N ASP A 139 -20.62 -16.99 -14.69
CA ASP A 139 -21.33 -17.01 -13.44
C ASP A 139 -21.77 -15.62 -12.95
N SER A 140 -22.55 -15.61 -11.86
CA SER A 140 -22.95 -14.36 -11.18
C SER A 140 -21.74 -13.61 -10.61
N ASN A 141 -21.77 -12.27 -10.67
CA ASN A 141 -20.75 -11.39 -10.07
C ASN A 141 -20.43 -11.74 -8.60
N LYS A 142 -21.41 -12.28 -7.86
CA LYS A 142 -21.23 -12.71 -6.46
C LYS A 142 -20.18 -13.80 -6.31
N LYS A 143 -20.10 -14.78 -7.23
CA LYS A 143 -19.10 -15.85 -7.16
C LYS A 143 -17.69 -15.30 -7.36
N LEU A 144 -17.52 -14.39 -8.33
CA LEU A 144 -16.24 -13.74 -8.61
C LEU A 144 -15.76 -12.89 -7.43
N ILE A 145 -16.67 -12.14 -6.79
CA ILE A 145 -16.36 -11.38 -5.55
C ILE A 145 -15.98 -12.32 -4.41
N LYS A 146 -16.72 -13.42 -4.20
CA LYS A 146 -16.40 -14.41 -3.16
C LYS A 146 -15.03 -15.04 -3.41
N PHE A 147 -14.68 -15.32 -4.66
CA PHE A 147 -13.37 -15.84 -5.03
C PHE A 147 -12.26 -14.84 -4.74
N ILE A 148 -12.42 -13.56 -5.12
CA ILE A 148 -11.48 -12.48 -4.76
C ILE A 148 -11.30 -12.36 -3.24
N LEU A 149 -12.37 -12.52 -2.46
CA LEU A 149 -12.30 -12.52 -1.00
C LEU A 149 -11.53 -13.73 -0.45
N LEU A 150 -11.68 -14.91 -1.03
CA LEU A 150 -10.95 -16.11 -0.59
C LEU A 150 -9.45 -16.02 -0.86
N LEU A 151 -9.04 -15.46 -2.00
CA LEU A 151 -7.62 -15.24 -2.31
C LEU A 151 -6.92 -14.32 -1.29
N GLN A 152 -7.68 -13.46 -0.61
CA GLN A 152 -7.14 -12.53 0.36
C GLN A 152 -6.69 -13.19 1.68
N ILE A 153 -7.12 -14.43 1.97
CA ILE A 153 -6.85 -15.12 3.25
C ILE A 153 -5.36 -15.14 3.57
N PHE A 154 -4.52 -15.46 2.58
CA PHE A 154 -3.07 -15.63 2.79
C PHE A 154 -2.28 -14.32 2.68
N ILE A 155 -2.88 -13.23 2.18
CA ILE A 155 -2.15 -11.97 1.94
C ILE A 155 -1.44 -11.38 3.18
N PRO A 156 -1.97 -11.51 4.41
CA PRO A 156 -1.26 -11.08 5.62
C PRO A 156 0.13 -11.71 5.82
N PHE A 157 0.39 -12.89 5.27
CA PHE A 157 1.71 -13.53 5.34
C PHE A 157 2.80 -12.71 4.63
N ASN A 158 2.46 -11.75 3.76
CA ASN A 158 3.44 -10.85 3.16
C ASN A 158 4.31 -10.11 4.20
N ILE A 159 3.79 -9.88 5.40
CA ILE A 159 4.50 -9.17 6.47
C ILE A 159 5.60 -10.05 7.08
N LEU A 160 5.50 -11.38 6.99
CA LEU A 160 6.52 -12.28 7.56
C LEU A 160 7.86 -12.19 6.83
N MET A 161 7.94 -11.55 5.67
CA MET A 161 9.23 -11.25 5.03
C MET A 161 10.16 -10.41 5.93
N PHE A 162 9.61 -9.65 6.89
CA PHE A 162 10.40 -8.89 7.88
C PHE A 162 10.96 -9.75 9.01
N THR A 163 10.61 -11.05 9.12
CA THR A 163 11.16 -11.95 10.14
C THR A 163 12.35 -12.79 9.64
N ILE A 164 12.75 -12.61 8.38
CA ILE A 164 13.97 -13.22 7.83
C ILE A 164 15.19 -12.65 8.58
N ASN A 165 16.04 -13.55 9.10
CA ASN A 165 17.27 -13.21 9.83
C ASN A 165 18.53 -13.86 9.24
N LYS A 166 18.40 -14.50 8.07
CA LYS A 166 19.45 -15.22 7.34
C LYS A 166 19.83 -14.43 6.10
N TYR A 167 21.10 -14.04 6.01
CA TYR A 167 21.59 -13.17 4.93
C TYR A 167 22.82 -13.78 4.26
N ASN A 168 22.91 -13.61 2.93
CA ASN A 168 24.11 -13.97 2.18
C ASN A 168 24.99 -12.72 2.03
N TYR A 169 26.16 -12.74 2.66
CA TYR A 169 27.15 -11.68 2.57
C TYR A 169 28.46 -12.26 2.04
N ARG A 170 28.87 -11.83 0.84
CA ARG A 170 30.11 -12.28 0.17
C ARG A 170 30.24 -13.81 0.06
N GLY A 171 29.13 -14.53 -0.08
CA GLY A 171 29.12 -15.98 -0.19
C GLY A 171 28.97 -16.72 1.15
N GLU A 172 29.04 -16.01 2.27
CA GLU A 172 28.83 -16.57 3.61
C GLU A 172 27.41 -16.29 4.09
N ILE A 173 26.83 -17.25 4.82
CA ILE A 173 25.52 -17.09 5.44
C ILE A 173 25.72 -16.54 6.85
N ILE A 174 25.24 -15.32 7.09
CA ILE A 174 25.27 -14.66 8.40
C ILE A 174 23.86 -14.66 8.98
N TYR A 175 23.77 -14.92 10.29
CA TYR A 175 22.53 -14.88 11.04
C TYR A 175 22.56 -13.79 12.11
N PHE A 176 21.47 -13.03 12.21
CA PHE A 176 21.32 -11.98 13.22
C PHE A 176 20.15 -12.31 14.15
N TYR A 177 20.44 -12.98 15.26
CA TYR A 177 19.40 -13.49 16.16
C TYR A 177 19.02 -12.50 17.28
N SER A 178 20.00 -11.86 17.93
CA SER A 178 19.77 -11.05 19.14
C SER A 178 19.14 -9.69 18.84
N GLU A 179 19.63 -8.99 17.83
CA GLU A 179 19.20 -7.62 17.49
C GLU A 179 17.78 -7.57 16.90
N HIS A 180 17.29 -8.72 16.42
CA HIS A 180 16.00 -8.83 15.73
C HIS A 180 14.84 -9.27 16.62
N PHE A 181 15.08 -9.83 17.82
CA PHE A 181 14.03 -10.54 18.55
C PHE A 181 12.81 -9.67 18.87
N LYS A 182 13.00 -8.49 19.46
CA LYS A 182 11.90 -7.57 19.80
C LYS A 182 11.13 -7.11 18.56
N PHE A 183 11.86 -6.75 17.51
CA PHE A 183 11.27 -6.35 16.23
C PHE A 183 10.44 -7.49 15.62
N GLN A 184 11.00 -8.71 15.55
CA GLN A 184 10.30 -9.88 15.02
C GLN A 184 9.05 -10.20 15.83
N LEU A 185 9.11 -10.12 17.16
CA LEU A 185 7.95 -10.35 18.02
C LEU A 185 6.81 -9.37 17.68
N ILE A 186 7.12 -8.09 17.51
CA ILE A 186 6.14 -7.07 17.12
C ILE A 186 5.56 -7.38 15.74
N ILE A 187 6.40 -7.77 14.78
CA ILE A 187 5.95 -8.16 13.44
C ILE A 187 5.00 -9.38 13.51
N TRP A 188 5.30 -10.38 14.33
CA TRP A 188 4.43 -11.54 14.55
C TRP A 188 3.08 -11.15 15.15
N ILE A 189 3.06 -10.23 16.13
CA ILE A 189 1.82 -9.72 16.73
C ILE A 189 0.97 -9.00 15.68
N ILE A 190 1.58 -8.12 14.87
CA ILE A 190 0.89 -7.40 13.79
C ILE A 190 0.34 -8.38 12.76
N PHE A 191 1.13 -9.37 12.35
CA PHE A 191 0.70 -10.42 11.45
C PHE A 191 -0.51 -11.18 11.98
N LEU A 192 -0.45 -11.69 13.22
CA LEU A 192 -1.54 -12.47 13.82
C LEU A 192 -2.83 -11.65 13.90
N PHE A 193 -2.72 -10.40 14.33
CA PHE A 193 -3.86 -9.48 14.39
C PHE A 193 -4.51 -9.29 13.00
N LEU A 194 -3.70 -8.98 11.98
CA LEU A 194 -4.20 -8.77 10.62
C LEU A 194 -4.76 -10.05 10.00
N PHE A 195 -4.14 -11.20 10.25
CA PHE A 195 -4.58 -12.49 9.74
C PHE A 195 -5.94 -12.89 10.31
N ILE A 196 -6.09 -12.85 11.64
CA ILE A 196 -7.35 -13.18 12.33
C ILE A 196 -8.44 -12.19 11.89
N TRP A 197 -8.14 -10.89 11.88
CA TRP A 197 -9.10 -9.87 11.45
C TRP A 197 -9.56 -10.08 10.00
N ASN A 198 -8.63 -10.44 9.10
CA ASN A 198 -8.93 -10.70 7.70
C ASN A 198 -9.88 -11.89 7.53
N ILE A 199 -9.59 -13.01 8.21
CA ILE A 199 -10.44 -14.21 8.19
C ILE A 199 -11.86 -13.84 8.65
N ILE A 200 -11.99 -13.14 9.79
CA ILE A 200 -13.29 -12.74 10.33
C ILE A 200 -14.06 -11.91 9.30
N LEU A 201 -13.42 -10.92 8.66
CA LEU A 201 -14.06 -10.08 7.66
C LEU A 201 -14.49 -10.86 6.42
N ILE A 202 -13.64 -11.74 5.89
CA ILE A 202 -13.91 -12.54 4.69
C ILE A 202 -15.15 -13.42 4.91
N PHE A 203 -15.18 -14.19 6.01
CA PHE A 203 -16.28 -15.12 6.28
C PHE A 203 -17.58 -14.45 6.73
N LYS A 204 -17.52 -13.26 7.33
CA LYS A 204 -18.73 -12.48 7.67
C LYS A 204 -19.20 -11.57 6.52
N SER A 205 -18.44 -11.44 5.44
CA SER A 205 -18.75 -10.50 4.37
C SER A 205 -20.03 -10.87 3.64
N LYS A 206 -20.88 -9.87 3.41
CA LYS A 206 -22.06 -9.94 2.54
C LYS A 206 -21.90 -9.03 1.30
N VAL A 207 -20.65 -8.72 0.95
CA VAL A 207 -20.33 -7.77 -0.11
C VAL A 207 -20.74 -8.32 -1.47
N THR A 208 -21.49 -7.52 -2.22
CA THR A 208 -21.97 -7.84 -3.57
C THR A 208 -21.40 -6.93 -4.64
N SER A 209 -20.61 -5.92 -4.27
CA SER A 209 -20.00 -4.95 -5.18
C SER A 209 -18.47 -5.04 -5.15
N ILE A 210 -17.86 -5.05 -6.33
CA ILE A 210 -16.40 -5.02 -6.51
C ILE A 210 -15.74 -3.80 -5.84
N LYS A 211 -16.45 -2.67 -5.71
CA LYS A 211 -15.94 -1.46 -5.04
C LYS A 211 -15.52 -1.72 -3.58
N TYR A 212 -16.12 -2.74 -2.94
CA TYR A 212 -15.91 -3.08 -1.54
C TYR A 212 -15.33 -4.50 -1.33
N SER A 213 -14.82 -5.14 -2.38
CA SER A 213 -14.39 -6.54 -2.32
C SER A 213 -13.03 -6.77 -1.65
N ILE A 214 -12.29 -5.70 -1.35
CA ILE A 214 -10.98 -5.77 -0.69
C ILE A 214 -11.14 -5.46 0.79
N THR A 215 -10.54 -6.28 1.66
CA THR A 215 -10.57 -6.04 3.10
C THR A 215 -9.49 -5.04 3.52
N LEU A 216 -9.73 -4.32 4.62
CA LEU A 216 -8.75 -3.41 5.18
C LEU A 216 -7.44 -4.11 5.63
N PRO A 217 -7.48 -5.29 6.28
CA PRO A 217 -6.27 -6.06 6.58
C PRO A 217 -5.43 -6.40 5.35
N THR A 218 -6.07 -6.72 4.21
CA THR A 218 -5.38 -6.96 2.95
C THR A 218 -4.67 -5.71 2.46
N ILE A 219 -5.34 -4.55 2.48
CA ILE A 219 -4.73 -3.26 2.08
C ILE A 219 -3.50 -2.98 2.94
N ILE A 220 -3.62 -3.08 4.27
CA ILE A 220 -2.50 -2.85 5.21
C ILE A 220 -1.35 -3.81 4.90
N SER A 221 -1.63 -5.10 4.76
CA SER A 221 -0.62 -6.13 4.52
C SER A 221 0.12 -5.93 3.19
N VAL A 222 -0.61 -5.57 2.13
CA VAL A 222 -0.03 -5.23 0.83
C VAL A 222 0.86 -4.00 0.92
N SER A 223 0.40 -2.98 1.64
CA SER A 223 1.14 -1.73 1.81
C SER A 223 2.48 -1.98 2.53
N ILE A 224 2.45 -2.73 3.63
CA ILE A 224 3.64 -3.11 4.38
C ILE A 224 4.57 -3.97 3.52
N GLY A 225 4.04 -4.99 2.84
CA GLY A 225 4.83 -5.87 1.97
C GLY A 225 5.42 -5.19 0.73
N ASN A 226 4.89 -4.02 0.34
CA ASN A 226 5.40 -3.22 -0.76
C ASN A 226 6.53 -2.26 -0.36
N ILE A 227 6.70 -1.96 0.95
CA ILE A 227 7.87 -1.21 1.45
C ILE A 227 9.15 -1.89 0.98
N TYR A 228 9.18 -3.23 1.00
CA TYR A 228 10.33 -4.05 0.62
C TYR A 228 10.68 -4.02 -0.88
N ASN A 229 9.67 -3.90 -1.76
CA ASN A 229 9.83 -4.22 -3.20
C ASN A 229 10.21 -3.02 -4.06
N LYS A 230 9.87 -1.80 -3.63
CA LYS A 230 10.22 -0.60 -4.37
C LYS A 230 11.40 0.00 -3.65
N ASN A 231 12.59 -0.06 -4.23
CA ASN A 231 13.73 0.75 -3.81
C ASN A 231 13.23 2.18 -3.61
N ILE A 232 12.97 2.54 -2.36
CA ILE A 232 12.48 3.85 -1.99
C ILE A 232 13.58 4.81 -2.43
N LEU A 233 13.29 5.58 -3.49
CA LEU A 233 14.21 6.47 -4.19
C LEU A 233 15.05 7.27 -3.20
N GLY A 234 16.33 6.87 -3.07
CA GLY A 234 17.52 7.70 -2.82
C GLY A 234 17.65 8.45 -1.50
N PHE A 235 16.57 8.87 -0.83
CA PHE A 235 16.66 9.79 0.31
C PHE A 235 16.53 9.11 1.67
N ILE A 236 15.91 7.92 1.70
CA ILE A 236 16.07 6.95 2.78
C ILE A 236 16.73 5.73 2.16
N GLY A 237 17.97 5.93 1.71
CA GLY A 237 18.79 4.83 1.24
C GLY A 237 18.80 3.75 2.32
N ASN A 238 18.35 2.54 1.96
CA ASN A 238 18.54 1.31 2.73
C ASN A 238 17.57 1.01 3.88
N VAL A 239 16.27 1.26 3.74
CA VAL A 239 15.28 0.51 4.55
C VAL A 239 14.91 -0.79 3.81
N ILE A 240 15.93 -1.58 3.49
CA ILE A 240 15.70 -3.00 3.23
C ILE A 240 15.84 -3.65 4.60
N PRO A 241 14.90 -4.50 5.04
CA PRO A 241 15.05 -5.29 6.26
C PRO A 241 16.33 -6.13 6.30
N SER A 242 17.04 -6.27 5.17
CA SER A 242 18.36 -6.87 5.07
C SER A 242 19.53 -5.96 5.40
N VAL A 243 19.29 -4.68 5.69
CA VAL A 243 20.31 -3.70 6.02
C VAL A 243 20.21 -3.39 7.50
N ILE A 244 20.92 -4.23 8.28
CA ILE A 244 21.05 -4.12 9.73
C ILE A 244 21.84 -2.86 10.10
N ILE A 245 22.80 -2.49 9.27
CA ILE A 245 23.58 -1.26 9.42
C ILE A 245 23.12 -0.30 8.33
N PRO A 246 22.35 0.75 8.65
CA PRO A 246 21.95 1.73 7.64
C PRO A 246 23.20 2.34 6.98
N ASN A 247 23.20 2.63 5.68
CA ASN A 247 24.36 3.36 5.10
C ASN A 247 24.32 4.86 5.45
N ASP A 248 23.23 5.32 6.04
CA ASP A 248 22.97 6.73 6.32
C ASP A 248 22.88 6.99 7.83
N TRP A 249 24.03 6.97 8.50
CA TRP A 249 24.10 7.14 9.95
C TRP A 249 23.75 8.56 10.38
N TRP A 250 24.06 9.54 9.53
CA TRP A 250 23.84 10.95 9.81
C TRP A 250 22.36 11.23 10.06
N HIS A 251 21.48 10.79 9.17
CA HIS A 251 20.05 11.09 9.31
C HIS A 251 19.41 10.35 10.49
N TYR A 252 19.79 9.09 10.76
CA TYR A 252 19.26 8.39 11.95
C TYR A 252 19.77 9.00 13.27
N ALA A 253 21.00 9.51 13.30
CA ALA A 253 21.53 10.24 14.45
C ALA A 253 20.77 11.57 14.64
N ASP A 254 20.57 12.35 13.59
CA ASP A 254 19.80 13.60 13.63
C ASP A 254 18.36 13.37 14.14
N GLU A 255 17.70 12.32 13.67
CA GLU A 255 16.32 12.01 14.08
C GLU A 255 16.23 11.52 15.54
N SER A 256 17.29 10.91 16.08
CA SER A 256 17.37 10.49 17.50
C SER A 256 17.84 11.60 18.44
N MET A 257 18.57 12.60 17.93
CA MET A 257 19.11 13.70 18.72
C MET A 257 18.01 14.51 19.41
N TYR A 258 16.91 14.82 18.73
CA TYR A 258 15.82 15.61 19.31
C TYR A 258 15.15 14.91 20.51
N TRP A 259 15.07 13.59 20.48
CA TRP A 259 14.60 12.82 21.62
C TRP A 259 15.52 12.99 22.82
N TYR A 260 16.82 12.83 22.63
CA TYR A 260 17.80 13.01 23.68
C TYR A 260 17.75 14.44 24.26
N GLN A 261 17.64 15.45 23.40
CA GLN A 261 17.52 16.85 23.82
C GLN A 261 16.29 17.10 24.70
N VAL A 262 15.11 16.60 24.33
CA VAL A 262 13.89 16.80 25.11
C VAL A 262 13.87 15.96 26.38
N PHE A 263 14.14 14.66 26.28
CA PHE A 263 13.90 13.73 27.39
C PHE A 263 15.10 13.60 28.33
N ASN A 264 16.33 13.65 27.81
CA ASN A 264 17.53 13.50 28.63
C ASN A 264 18.07 14.86 29.09
N LEU A 265 18.15 15.84 28.19
CA LEU A 265 18.64 17.19 28.51
C LEU A 265 17.54 18.14 29.01
N LYS A 266 16.26 17.71 28.98
CA LYS A 266 15.10 18.49 29.44
C LYS A 266 14.95 19.84 28.74
N GLN A 267 15.42 19.95 27.50
CA GLN A 267 15.27 21.15 26.67
C GLN A 267 13.82 21.31 26.22
N ARG A 268 13.30 22.54 26.25
CA ARG A 268 11.93 22.86 25.88
C ARG A 268 11.78 23.00 24.37
N LEU A 269 10.76 22.37 23.83
CA LEU A 269 10.41 22.46 22.42
C LEU A 269 10.00 23.89 22.05
N PHE A 270 10.50 24.37 20.91
CA PHE A 270 10.30 25.69 20.34
C PHE A 270 10.84 26.87 21.16
N GLU A 271 11.46 26.61 22.29
CA GLU A 271 12.20 27.60 23.08
C GLU A 271 13.71 27.34 23.02
N ASP A 272 14.11 26.14 23.45
CA ASP A 272 15.52 25.75 23.54
C ASP A 272 15.96 24.95 22.29
N ILE A 273 15.02 24.23 21.66
CA ILE A 273 15.25 23.45 20.44
C ILE A 273 14.07 23.54 19.47
N SER A 274 14.34 23.53 18.16
CA SER A 274 13.30 23.48 17.12
C SER A 274 13.56 22.32 16.16
N PRO A 275 12.81 21.21 16.24
CA PRO A 275 13.05 20.04 15.41
C PRO A 275 12.78 20.31 13.93
N ILE A 276 13.83 20.21 13.11
CA ILE A 276 13.77 20.47 11.66
C ILE A 276 12.85 19.45 10.93
N SER A 277 12.71 18.24 11.48
CA SER A 277 11.82 17.16 11.00
C SER A 277 10.46 17.10 11.74
N GLY A 278 10.19 18.03 12.67
CA GLY A 278 8.94 18.09 13.42
C GLY A 278 8.72 16.86 14.32
N LEU A 279 7.48 16.33 14.37
CA LEU A 279 7.11 15.18 15.19
C LEU A 279 7.68 13.83 14.67
N PHE A 280 8.28 13.81 13.49
CA PHE A 280 8.75 12.58 12.85
C PHE A 280 9.89 11.95 13.66
N SER A 281 10.86 12.78 14.07
CA SER A 281 11.97 12.40 14.97
C SER A 281 11.47 11.74 16.25
N PHE A 282 10.39 12.26 16.84
CA PHE A 282 9.83 11.72 18.08
C PHE A 282 9.16 10.36 17.91
N VAL A 283 8.42 10.14 16.81
CA VAL A 283 7.79 8.83 16.57
C VAL A 283 8.83 7.77 16.24
N TYR A 284 9.83 8.10 15.42
CA TYR A 284 10.98 7.25 15.16
C TYR A 284 11.69 6.90 16.48
N SER A 285 12.04 7.91 17.28
CA SER A 285 12.79 7.76 18.52
C SER A 285 12.02 7.02 19.60
N PHE A 286 10.68 7.09 19.61
CA PHE A 286 9.85 6.25 20.47
C PHE A 286 10.08 4.77 20.18
N PHE A 287 10.03 4.36 18.91
CA PHE A 287 10.31 2.96 18.55
C PHE A 287 11.78 2.59 18.79
N HIS A 288 12.70 3.50 18.50
CA HIS A 288 14.12 3.25 18.67
C HIS A 288 14.49 3.08 20.15
N ASN A 289 14.20 4.07 20.99
CA ASN A 289 14.69 4.14 22.37
C ASN A 289 13.81 3.39 23.37
N ILE A 290 12.48 3.39 23.21
CA ILE A 290 11.57 2.76 24.18
C ILE A 290 11.28 1.31 23.81
N ILE A 291 11.07 1.02 22.52
CA ILE A 291 10.63 -0.31 22.08
C ILE A 291 11.82 -1.24 21.80
N LEU A 292 12.86 -0.75 21.12
CA LEU A 292 13.92 -1.61 20.58
C LEU A 292 15.21 -1.66 21.38
N ASP A 293 15.48 -0.73 22.30
CA ASP A 293 16.67 -0.57 23.18
C ASP A 293 17.64 0.56 22.82
N GLY A 294 17.40 1.26 21.71
CA GLY A 294 18.15 2.48 21.34
C GLY A 294 19.52 2.23 20.70
N TYR A 295 19.86 0.99 20.33
CA TYR A 295 21.12 0.69 19.65
C TYR A 295 21.09 1.13 18.19
N ILE A 296 22.23 1.59 17.67
CA ILE A 296 22.33 2.05 16.27
C ILE A 296 21.97 0.96 15.26
N SER A 297 22.27 -0.31 15.55
CA SER A 297 21.91 -1.47 14.71
C SER A 297 20.40 -1.72 14.62
N GLN A 298 19.59 -1.01 15.42
CA GLN A 298 18.13 -1.11 15.43
C GLN A 298 17.44 0.08 14.77
N ALA A 299 18.20 1.06 14.27
CA ALA A 299 17.66 2.26 13.63
C ALA A 299 16.73 1.92 12.46
N THR A 300 17.16 1.01 11.57
CA THR A 300 16.35 0.56 10.44
C THR A 300 15.03 -0.08 10.89
N PHE A 301 15.06 -0.88 11.96
CA PHE A 301 13.85 -1.52 12.51
C PHE A 301 12.88 -0.51 13.10
N ALA A 302 13.39 0.49 13.82
CA ALA A 302 12.57 1.58 14.37
C ALA A 302 11.87 2.37 13.24
N ALA A 303 12.60 2.67 12.16
CA ALA A 303 12.05 3.33 10.99
C ALA A 303 10.94 2.50 10.32
N ILE A 304 11.14 1.19 10.18
CA ILE A 304 10.11 0.27 9.64
C ILE A 304 8.85 0.28 10.52
N LEU A 305 8.99 0.18 11.85
CA LEU A 305 7.84 0.19 12.76
C LEU A 305 7.05 1.50 12.69
N MET A 306 7.75 2.62 12.62
CA MET A 306 7.13 3.94 12.39
C MET A 306 6.38 3.99 11.06
N ILE A 307 6.99 3.52 9.96
CA ILE A 307 6.34 3.48 8.64
C ILE A 307 5.08 2.61 8.70
N ILE A 308 5.14 1.44 9.35
CA ILE A 308 3.99 0.54 9.54
C ILE A 308 2.86 1.27 10.29
N LEU A 309 3.18 1.99 11.37
CA LEU A 309 2.21 2.79 12.12
C LEU A 309 1.49 3.79 11.20
N TYR A 310 2.23 4.56 10.41
CA TYR A 310 1.65 5.53 9.48
C TYR A 310 0.83 4.88 8.36
N ILE A 311 1.27 3.73 7.83
CA ILE A 311 0.48 2.95 6.86
C ILE A 311 -0.87 2.57 7.45
N ILE A 312 -0.91 2.06 8.69
CA ILE A 312 -2.15 1.66 9.35
C ILE A 312 -3.09 2.87 9.47
N ILE A 313 -2.59 4.01 9.95
CA ILE A 313 -3.38 5.24 10.10
C ILE A 313 -3.93 5.71 8.75
N ILE A 314 -3.07 5.83 7.72
CA ILE A 314 -3.44 6.31 6.40
C ILE A 314 -4.44 5.35 5.74
N ALA A 315 -4.22 4.03 5.87
CA ALA A 315 -5.12 3.02 5.32
C ALA A 315 -6.51 3.11 5.94
N ILE A 316 -6.61 3.24 7.27
CA ILE A 316 -7.89 3.42 7.97
C ILE A 316 -8.59 4.71 7.50
N LEU A 317 -7.86 5.82 7.40
CA LEU A 317 -8.43 7.11 7.00
C LEU A 317 -8.92 7.10 5.54
N LEU A 318 -8.13 6.56 4.61
CA LEU A 318 -8.52 6.43 3.20
C LEU A 318 -9.69 5.46 3.01
N TYR A 319 -9.67 4.33 3.72
CA TYR A 319 -10.74 3.33 3.67
C TYR A 319 -12.07 3.91 4.15
N LYS A 320 -12.06 4.77 5.17
CA LYS A 320 -13.27 5.46 5.66
C LYS A 320 -13.80 6.52 4.70
N LYS A 321 -12.94 7.11 3.87
CA LYS A 321 -13.30 8.24 2.98
C LYS A 321 -13.67 7.83 1.57
N THR A 322 -13.14 6.69 1.13
CA THR A 322 -13.28 6.20 -0.23
C THR A 322 -13.88 4.80 -0.23
N ASN A 323 -13.68 4.02 -1.29
CA ASN A 323 -14.06 2.61 -1.31
C ASN A 323 -12.79 1.74 -1.19
N SER A 324 -12.97 0.46 -0.82
CA SER A 324 -11.83 -0.39 -0.52
C SER A 324 -10.97 -0.70 -1.75
N LEU A 325 -11.60 -0.79 -2.91
CA LEU A 325 -10.92 -0.99 -4.18
C LEU A 325 -10.00 0.18 -4.54
N PHE A 326 -10.49 1.41 -4.39
CA PHE A 326 -9.73 2.63 -4.64
C PHE A 326 -8.55 2.76 -3.67
N THR A 327 -8.81 2.51 -2.39
CA THR A 327 -7.77 2.53 -1.36
C THR A 327 -6.68 1.51 -1.68
N PHE A 328 -7.05 0.29 -2.09
CA PHE A 328 -6.10 -0.74 -2.50
C PHE A 328 -5.18 -0.28 -3.63
N PHE A 329 -5.73 0.27 -4.71
CA PHE A 329 -4.92 0.74 -5.86
C PHE A 329 -4.02 1.91 -5.50
N ILE A 330 -4.49 2.82 -4.64
CA ILE A 330 -3.64 3.90 -4.11
C ILE A 330 -2.40 3.32 -3.44
N PHE A 331 -2.56 2.36 -2.53
CA PHE A 331 -1.42 1.75 -1.85
C PHE A 331 -0.55 0.87 -2.75
N HIS A 332 -1.14 0.15 -3.69
CA HIS A 332 -0.38 -0.65 -4.64
C HIS A 332 0.59 0.22 -5.47
N TYR A 333 0.10 1.34 -6.01
CA TYR A 333 0.87 2.20 -6.90
C TYR A 333 1.73 3.22 -6.15
N PHE A 334 1.16 3.92 -5.17
CA PHE A 334 1.75 5.14 -4.61
C PHE A 334 2.40 4.99 -3.24
N VAL A 335 2.39 3.79 -2.61
CA VAL A 335 3.01 3.63 -1.28
C VAL A 335 4.51 4.02 -1.29
N GLY A 336 5.26 3.69 -2.34
CA GLY A 336 6.67 4.09 -2.45
C GLY A 336 6.85 5.62 -2.52
N ILE A 337 5.89 6.35 -3.07
CA ILE A 337 5.92 7.82 -3.16
C ILE A 337 5.52 8.44 -1.82
N PHE A 338 4.46 7.93 -1.19
CA PHE A 338 4.02 8.42 0.12
C PHE A 338 5.08 8.24 1.19
N PHE A 339 5.84 7.15 1.10
CA PHE A 339 6.82 6.80 2.12
C PHE A 339 8.27 7.08 1.71
N GLY A 340 8.48 7.75 0.57
CA GLY A 340 9.82 8.15 0.10
C GLY A 340 10.38 9.43 0.71
N TYR A 341 9.58 10.16 1.49
CA TYR A 341 10.04 11.37 2.15
C TYR A 341 9.38 11.52 3.52
N SER A 342 10.20 11.75 4.56
CA SER A 342 9.79 11.72 5.97
C SER A 342 8.60 12.62 6.29
N ARG A 343 8.50 13.79 5.64
CA ARG A 343 7.40 14.74 5.88
C ARG A 343 6.05 14.25 5.39
N ASN A 344 6.02 13.40 4.37
CA ASN A 344 4.77 12.90 3.79
C ASN A 344 4.01 12.01 4.77
N HIS A 345 4.74 11.29 5.63
CA HIS A 345 4.14 10.41 6.64
C HIS A 345 3.28 11.19 7.64
N LEU A 346 3.65 12.43 7.96
CA LEU A 346 2.93 13.29 8.90
C LEU A 346 1.83 14.10 8.23
N ILE A 347 2.12 14.70 7.08
CA ILE A 347 1.20 15.62 6.40
C ILE A 347 -0.03 14.87 5.88
N LEU A 348 0.16 13.69 5.29
CA LEU A 348 -0.92 12.96 4.64
C LEU A 348 -2.04 12.52 5.61
N PRO A 349 -1.77 11.93 6.79
CA PRO A 349 -2.79 11.67 7.79
C PRO A 349 -3.54 12.92 8.22
N ILE A 350 -2.85 14.04 8.43
CA ILE A 350 -3.47 15.30 8.87
C ILE A 350 -4.39 15.84 7.77
N MET A 351 -3.92 15.90 6.51
CA MET A 351 -4.74 16.32 5.37
C MET A 351 -5.96 15.41 5.18
N LEU A 352 -5.78 14.10 5.34
CA LEU A 352 -6.88 13.15 5.32
C LEU A 352 -7.82 13.41 6.49
N LEU A 353 -7.35 13.68 7.69
CA LEU A 353 -8.22 13.94 8.83
C LEU A 353 -9.02 15.25 8.60
N LEU A 354 -8.35 16.33 8.21
CA LEU A 354 -8.93 17.65 7.95
C LEU A 354 -9.91 17.70 6.78
N SER A 355 -9.74 16.85 5.76
CA SER A 355 -10.73 16.75 4.66
C SER A 355 -12.02 16.04 5.08
N SER A 356 -12.24 15.77 6.37
CA SER A 356 -13.46 15.13 6.87
C SER A 356 -14.60 16.13 6.83
N GLN A 357 -15.69 15.77 6.14
CA GLN A 357 -16.88 16.63 6.04
C GLN A 357 -17.40 17.03 7.43
N LYS A 358 -17.40 16.10 8.40
CA LYS A 358 -17.80 16.37 9.79
C LYS A 358 -16.96 17.45 10.49
N LEU A 359 -15.70 17.63 10.11
CA LEU A 359 -14.84 18.69 10.66
C LEU A 359 -15.00 20.00 9.90
N ILE A 360 -15.29 19.93 8.61
CA ILE A 360 -15.59 21.09 7.76
C ILE A 360 -16.93 21.72 8.20
N ASP A 361 -17.95 20.90 8.43
CA ASP A 361 -19.30 21.36 8.82
C ASP A 361 -19.33 21.96 10.24
N ARG A 362 -18.38 21.62 11.11
CA ARG A 362 -18.25 22.16 12.47
C ARG A 362 -17.54 23.52 12.54
N LYS A 363 -17.09 24.05 11.41
CA LYS A 363 -16.54 25.41 11.31
C LYS A 363 -17.62 26.49 11.06
N GLY A 364 -18.90 26.11 11.13
CA GLY A 364 -20.04 27.04 11.09
C GLY A 364 -20.40 27.54 12.48
#